data_AF-A0A2A2UR33-F1
#
_entry.id   AF-A0A2A2UR33-F1
#
_cell.length_a   1.000
_cell.length_b   1.000
_cell.length_c   1.000
_cell.angle_alpha   90.00
_cell.angle_beta   90.00
_cell.angle_gamma   90.00
#
_symmetry.space_group_name_H-M   'P 1'
#
loop_
_entity.id
_entity.type
_entity.pdbx_description
1 polymer ?
#
loop_
_entity_poly.entity_id
_entity_poly.type
_entity_poly.pdbx_seq_one_letter_code
_entity_poly.pdbx_strand_id
1 'polypeptide(L)' 'LHKMGEDVSEKLEFIPAQVKVIEHVRPKYSCRHCEKTQTRVEIKQAPVPPSPVPKGIATASLLSQIITSK' A
#
# COMPACT_ATOMS: atom_id res chain seq x y z
N LEU A 1 -5.93 20.36 -1.89
CA LEU A 1 -6.61 19.08 -1.57
C LEU A 1 -6.35 18.76 -0.11
N HIS A 2 -7.29 18.14 0.59
CA HIS A 2 -7.12 17.71 1.98
C HIS A 2 -7.13 16.19 2.07
N LYS A 3 -6.46 15.64 3.10
CA LYS A 3 -6.49 14.21 3.39
C LYS A 3 -7.89 13.84 3.87
N MET A 4 -8.60 13.01 3.13
CA MET A 4 -9.91 12.48 3.51
C MET A 4 -9.79 11.12 4.23
N GLY A 5 -8.73 10.39 3.93
CA GLY A 5 -8.47 9.05 4.46
C GLY A 5 -7.18 8.48 3.89
N GLU A 6 -6.91 7.22 4.19
CA GLU A 6 -5.75 6.49 3.68
C GLU A 6 -6.04 5.00 3.56
N ASP A 7 -5.37 4.34 2.61
CA ASP A 7 -5.29 2.88 2.62
C ASP A 7 -3.93 2.48 3.19
N VAL A 8 -3.95 1.58 4.17
CA VAL A 8 -2.75 0.98 4.75
C VAL A 8 -2.63 -0.45 4.26
N SER A 9 -1.44 -0.87 3.88
CA SER A 9 -1.17 -2.25 3.48
C SER A 9 0.20 -2.70 3.95
N GLU A 10 0.26 -3.87 4.56
CA GLU A 10 1.49 -4.44 5.10
C GLU A 10 2.13 -5.41 4.09
N LYS A 11 3.46 -5.40 4.05
CA LYS A 11 4.29 -6.30 3.24
C LYS A 11 5.42 -6.86 4.11
N LEU A 12 5.67 -8.15 4.01
CA LEU A 12 6.75 -8.82 4.72
C LEU A 12 7.97 -8.91 3.82
N GLU A 13 9.05 -8.25 4.22
CA GLU A 13 10.36 -8.32 3.60
C GLU A 13 11.30 -9.20 4.41
N PHE A 14 12.00 -10.09 3.73
CA PHE A 14 13.07 -10.86 4.33
C PHE A 14 14.40 -10.13 4.14
N ILE A 15 15.12 -9.91 5.22
CA ILE A 15 16.51 -9.48 5.24
C ILE A 15 17.29 -10.62 5.91
N PRO A 16 18.50 -10.98 5.49
CA PRO A 16 19.24 -12.06 6.13
C PRO A 16 19.24 -11.92 7.67
N ALA A 17 18.76 -12.96 8.36
CA ALA A 17 18.53 -13.04 9.80
C ALA A 17 17.34 -12.24 10.41
N GLN A 18 16.53 -11.52 9.61
CA GLN A 18 15.40 -10.72 10.12
C GLN A 18 14.22 -10.68 9.13
N VAL A 19 12.99 -10.74 9.65
CA VAL A 19 11.79 -10.40 8.87
C VAL A 19 11.35 -8.99 9.25
N LYS A 20 11.18 -8.12 8.26
CA LYS A 20 10.68 -6.76 8.46
C LYS A 20 9.27 -6.64 7.90
N VAL A 21 8.46 -5.84 8.58
CA VAL A 21 7.15 -5.40 8.09
C VAL A 21 7.34 -4.03 7.45
N ILE A 22 7.06 -3.94 6.15
CA ILE A 22 6.96 -2.69 5.41
C ILE A 22 5.49 -2.30 5.33
N GLU A 23 5.14 -1.21 5.98
CA GLU A 23 3.82 -0.61 5.88
C GLU A 23 3.78 0.40 4.73
N HIS A 24 2.90 0.19 3.77
CA HIS A 24 2.62 1.15 2.71
C HIS A 24 1.34 1.91 3.02
N VAL A 25 1.49 3.20 3.32
CA VAL A 25 0.39 4.13 3.55
C VAL A 25 0.13 4.92 2.27
N ARG A 26 -1.09 4.86 1.74
CA ARG A 26 -1.52 5.61 0.55
C ARG A 26 -2.63 6.61 0.90
N PRO A 27 -2.30 7.87 1.21
CA PRO A 27 -3.29 8.89 1.52
C PRO A 27 -4.20 9.20 0.32
N LYS A 28 -5.50 9.35 0.60
CA LYS A 28 -6.53 9.79 -0.34
C LYS A 28 -6.78 11.28 -0.13
N TYR A 29 -6.70 12.04 -1.20
CA TYR A 29 -6.85 13.50 -1.20
C TYR A 29 -8.07 13.93 -1.99
N SER A 30 -8.83 14.87 -1.44
CA SER A 30 -10.04 15.41 -2.07
C SER A 30 -10.17 16.92 -1.84
N CYS A 31 -11.07 17.59 -2.56
CA CYS A 31 -11.35 19.01 -2.34
C CYS A 31 -12.45 19.21 -1.30
N ARG A 32 -12.17 19.96 -0.22
CA ARG A 32 -13.14 20.26 0.87
C ARG A 32 -14.39 20.98 0.39
N HIS A 33 -14.26 21.83 -0.63
CA HIS A 33 -15.39 22.57 -1.17
C HIS A 33 -16.29 21.63 -1.98
N CYS A 34 -15.71 20.84 -2.88
CA CYS A 34 -16.42 19.86 -3.69
C CYS A 34 -17.15 18.80 -2.86
N GLU A 35 -16.58 18.35 -1.73
CA GLU A 35 -17.27 17.43 -0.82
C GLU A 35 -18.56 17.99 -0.21
N LYS A 36 -18.65 19.32 -0.04
CA LYS A 36 -19.82 19.96 0.56
C LYS A 36 -20.86 20.37 -0.47
N THR A 37 -20.45 20.65 -1.71
CA THR A 37 -21.31 21.27 -2.73
C THR A 37 -21.60 20.39 -3.94
N GLN A 38 -20.84 19.33 -4.19
CA GLN A 38 -20.95 18.53 -5.41
C GLN A 38 -21.33 17.07 -5.12
N THR A 39 -22.17 16.49 -5.99
CA THR A 39 -22.57 15.08 -5.95
C THR A 39 -21.43 14.11 -6.28
N ARG A 40 -20.34 14.61 -6.89
CA ARG A 40 -19.12 13.85 -7.21
C ARG A 40 -17.88 14.63 -6.81
N VAL A 41 -16.96 13.95 -6.14
CA VAL A 41 -15.70 14.50 -5.66
C VAL A 41 -14.57 13.71 -6.30
N GLU A 42 -13.61 14.40 -6.91
CA GLU A 42 -12.43 13.74 -7.45
C GLU A 42 -11.46 13.39 -6.31
N ILE A 43 -11.21 12.09 -6.14
CA ILE A 43 -10.27 11.56 -5.16
C ILE A 43 -8.94 11.29 -5.86
N LYS A 44 -7.89 11.96 -5.42
CA LYS A 44 -6.51 11.70 -5.86
C LYS A 44 -5.84 10.76 -4.87
N GLN A 45 -5.38 9.61 -5.34
CA GLN A 45 -4.60 8.64 -4.55
C GLN A 45 -3.43 8.13 -5.41
N ALA A 46 -2.30 7.82 -4.77
CA ALA A 46 -1.20 7.14 -5.43
C ALA A 46 -1.61 5.71 -5.88
N PRO A 47 -1.12 5.22 -7.03
CA PRO A 47 -1.39 3.86 -7.47
C PRO A 47 -0.81 2.83 -6.50
N VAL A 48 -1.36 1.62 -6.53
CA VAL A 48 -0.87 0.50 -5.71
C VAL A 48 0.55 0.12 -6.19
N PRO A 49 1.54 0.00 -5.29
CA PRO A 49 2.86 -0.49 -5.65
C PRO A 49 2.77 -1.91 -6.24
N PRO A 50 3.56 -2.23 -7.28
CA PRO A 50 3.56 -3.57 -7.86
C PRO A 50 4.03 -4.60 -6.81
N SER A 51 3.30 -5.71 -6.69
CA SER A 51 3.67 -6.81 -5.79
C SER A 51 3.56 -8.16 -6.49
N PRO A 52 4.49 -9.12 -6.24
CA PRO A 52 4.50 -10.42 -6.90
C PRO A 52 3.21 -11.22 -6.73
N VAL A 53 2.62 -11.16 -5.53
CA VAL A 53 1.31 -11.74 -5.23
C VAL A 53 0.30 -10.61 -5.10
N PRO A 54 -0.70 -10.51 -6.00
CA PRO A 54 -1.77 -9.52 -5.88
C PRO A 54 -2.48 -9.65 -4.53
N LYS A 55 -2.60 -8.54 -3.79
CA LYS A 55 -3.18 -8.49 -2.42
C LYS A 55 -2.45 -9.35 -1.37
N GLY A 56 -1.34 -10.01 -1.70
CA GLY A 56 -0.56 -10.82 -0.76
C GLY A 56 0.37 -9.96 0.09
N ILE A 57 0.73 -10.47 1.27
CA ILE A 57 1.69 -9.82 2.17
C ILE A 57 3.15 -10.13 1.79
N ALA A 58 3.41 -11.21 1.06
CA ALA A 58 4.76 -11.63 0.73
C ALA A 58 5.42 -10.70 -0.32
N THR A 59 6.62 -10.21 -0.01
CA THR A 59 7.50 -9.55 -0.99
C THR A 59 8.32 -10.57 -1.77
N ALA A 60 8.97 -10.12 -2.85
CA ALA A 60 9.86 -10.96 -3.63
C ALA A 60 10.98 -11.58 -2.79
N SER A 61 11.55 -10.83 -1.84
CA SER A 61 12.62 -11.32 -0.96
C SER A 61 12.16 -12.47 -0.06
N LEU A 62 10.95 -12.36 0.51
CA LEU A 62 10.38 -13.42 1.33
C LEU A 62 10.09 -14.67 0.48
N LEU A 63 9.52 -14.49 -0.71
CA LEU A 63 9.28 -15.61 -1.62
C LEU A 63 10.58 -16.30 -2.05
N SER A 64 11.63 -15.53 -2.37
CA SER A 64 12.93 -16.12 -2.70
C SER A 64 13.47 -16.95 -1.54
N GLN A 65 13.40 -16.44 -0.30
CA GLN A 65 13.86 -17.20 0.86
C GLN A 65 13.10 -18.51 1.03
N ILE A 66 11.76 -18.51 0.91
CA ILE A 66 10.96 -19.74 1.01
C ILE A 66 11.37 -20.75 -0.06
N ILE A 67 11.60 -20.30 -1.30
CA ILE A 67 11.95 -21.17 -2.42
C ILE A 67 13.38 -21.74 -2.25
N THR A 68 14.32 -20.93 -1.75
CA THR A 68 15.73 -21.34 -1.59
C THR A 68 16.02 -22.06 -0.28
N SER A 69 15.14 -21.93 0.71
CA SER A 69 15.25 -22.60 2.01
C SER A 69 14.90 -24.07 1.84
N LYS A 70 15.91 -24.88 1.53
CA LYS A 70 15.83 -26.35 1.48
C LYS A 70 16.17 -26.95 2.82
#